data_AF-A0A960I4B9-F1
#
_entry.id   AF-A0A960I4B9-F1
#
_cell.length_a   1.000
_cell.length_b   1.000
_cell.length_c   1.000
_cell.angle_alpha   90.00
_cell.angle_beta   90.00
_cell.angle_gamma   90.00
#
_symmetry.space_group_name_H-M   'P 1'
#
loop_
_entity.id
_entity.type
_entity.pdbx_description
1 polymer ?
#
loop_
_entity_poly.entity_id
_entity_poly.type
_entity_poly.pdbx_seq_one_letter_code
_entity_poly.pdbx_strand_id
1 'polypeptide(L)'
;LGESNEPVDIAGNAILLVRMGMWMQDMEFRGYTGPTQIFPTNVDHIREMRMVDNWEGMSVWAIGLDDDYPFTVEVYDGPPRLVIDLQVREEP
;
A
#
# COMPACT_ATOMS: atom_id res chain seq x y z
N LEU A 1 -0.71 -12.94 5.23
CA LEU A 1 -0.76 -11.50 5.62
C LEU A 1 -2.23 -11.13 5.50
N GLY A 2 -2.97 -11.17 6.60
CA GLY A 2 -4.42 -10.94 6.63
C GLY A 2 -4.97 -11.06 8.05
N GLU A 3 -6.05 -10.35 8.37
CA GLU A 3 -6.74 -10.38 9.69
C GLU A 3 -7.07 -11.81 10.19
N SER A 4 -7.20 -12.77 9.26
CA SER A 4 -7.57 -14.16 9.55
C SER A 4 -6.40 -15.16 9.56
N ASN A 5 -5.14 -14.69 9.51
CA ASN A 5 -3.96 -15.55 9.26
C ASN A 5 -3.99 -16.29 7.90
N GLU A 6 -4.94 -15.95 7.03
CA GLU A 6 -5.01 -16.52 5.69
C GLU A 6 -3.87 -15.93 4.82
N PRO A 7 -3.25 -16.75 3.98
CA PRO A 7 -2.38 -16.24 2.92
C PRO A 7 -3.24 -15.41 1.96
N VAL A 8 -2.74 -14.22 1.64
CA VAL A 8 -3.39 -13.31 0.69
C VAL A 8 -2.47 -13.20 -0.52
N ASP A 9 -2.96 -13.65 -1.66
CA ASP A 9 -2.23 -13.54 -2.92
C ASP A 9 -2.36 -12.12 -3.46
N ILE A 10 -1.21 -11.51 -3.72
CA ILE A 10 -1.05 -10.18 -4.30
C ILE A 10 -0.44 -10.34 -5.69
N ALA A 11 -1.01 -9.70 -6.70
CA ALA A 11 -0.49 -9.79 -8.07
C ALA A 11 0.90 -9.15 -8.17
N GLY A 12 1.86 -9.82 -8.81
CA GLY A 12 3.23 -9.32 -8.98
C GLY A 12 4.27 -10.41 -8.73
N ASN A 13 5.54 -10.06 -8.92
CA ASN A 13 6.70 -10.90 -8.62
C ASN A 13 7.39 -10.47 -7.30
N ALA A 14 7.13 -9.26 -6.82
CA ALA A 14 7.60 -8.74 -5.54
C ALA A 14 6.48 -7.99 -4.81
N ILE A 15 6.61 -7.84 -3.48
CA ILE A 15 5.63 -7.16 -2.62
C ILE A 15 6.32 -6.12 -1.76
N LEU A 16 5.88 -4.87 -1.88
CA LEU A 16 6.19 -3.82 -0.91
C LEU A 16 5.07 -3.73 0.13
N LEU A 17 5.41 -3.89 1.42
CA LEU A 17 4.49 -3.73 2.53
C LEU A 17 4.61 -2.36 3.16
N VAL A 18 3.50 -1.64 3.24
CA VAL A 18 3.40 -0.31 3.83
C VAL A 18 2.53 -0.39 5.08
N ARG A 19 3.15 -0.26 6.26
CA ARG A 19 2.46 -0.25 7.55
C ARG A 19 2.39 1.17 8.09
N MET A 20 1.17 1.69 8.27
CA MET A 20 0.93 3.06 8.70
C MET A 20 0.04 3.10 9.93
N GLY A 21 0.49 3.84 10.94
CA GLY A 21 -0.39 4.26 12.04
C GLY A 21 -1.24 5.42 11.56
N MET A 22 -2.55 5.22 11.52
CA MET A 22 -3.51 6.28 11.23
C MET A 22 -4.19 6.68 12.53
N TRP A 23 -4.49 7.98 12.68
CA TRP A 23 -5.38 8.38 13.77
C TRP A 23 -6.69 7.61 13.57
N MET A 24 -7.16 6.96 14.64
CA MET A 24 -8.17 5.91 14.59
C MET A 24 -9.36 6.29 13.71
N GLN A 25 -10.00 5.29 13.10
CA GLN A 25 -11.42 5.46 12.83
C GLN A 25 -12.04 5.86 14.17
N ASP A 26 -12.68 7.01 14.23
CA ASP A 26 -13.23 7.49 15.50
C ASP A 26 -14.26 6.49 16.07
N MET A 27 -14.87 6.77 17.22
CA MET A 27 -15.88 5.84 17.76
C MET A 27 -17.11 5.65 16.85
N GLU A 28 -17.20 6.39 15.74
CA GLU A 28 -18.19 6.25 14.67
C GLU A 28 -17.65 5.48 13.45
N PHE A 29 -16.45 4.89 13.54
CA PHE A 29 -15.75 4.18 12.47
C PHE A 29 -15.52 5.04 11.20
N ARG A 30 -15.38 6.36 11.34
CA ARG A 30 -15.07 7.23 10.21
C ARG A 30 -13.59 7.07 9.83
N GLY A 31 -13.34 6.34 8.73
CA GLY A 31 -12.00 6.10 8.20
C GLY A 31 -11.94 6.18 6.68
N TYR A 32 -10.92 5.56 6.09
CA TYR A 32 -10.81 5.42 4.65
C TYR A 32 -12.01 4.64 4.09
N THR A 33 -12.80 5.28 3.23
CA THR A 33 -13.99 4.70 2.57
C THR A 33 -13.76 4.40 1.09
N GLY A 34 -12.53 4.54 0.61
CA GLY A 34 -12.16 4.24 -0.76
C GLY A 34 -11.97 2.74 -1.02
N PRO A 35 -11.61 2.36 -2.25
CA PRO A 35 -11.34 0.97 -2.60
C PRO A 35 -10.19 0.38 -1.78
N THR A 36 -10.40 -0.77 -1.17
CA THR A 36 -9.36 -1.52 -0.43
C THR A 36 -8.55 -2.45 -1.32
N GLN A 37 -8.90 -2.55 -2.61
CA GLN A 37 -8.19 -3.31 -3.62
C GLN A 37 -8.24 -2.53 -4.94
N ILE A 38 -7.08 -2.32 -5.54
CA ILE A 38 -6.90 -1.48 -6.73
C ILE A 38 -5.99 -2.23 -7.70
N PHE A 39 -6.45 -2.36 -8.95
CA PHE A 39 -5.65 -2.83 -10.08
C PHE A 39 -5.43 -1.64 -11.03
N PRO A 40 -4.32 -0.90 -10.87
CA PRO A 40 -4.13 0.31 -11.66
C PRO A 40 -3.87 -0.03 -13.13
N THR A 41 -4.39 0.78 -14.05
CA THR A 41 -4.28 0.57 -15.50
C THR A 41 -3.47 1.65 -16.20
N ASN A 42 -2.88 2.56 -15.44
CA ASN A 42 -2.19 3.76 -15.92
C ASN A 42 -0.73 3.85 -15.43
N VAL A 43 -0.18 2.73 -14.97
CA VAL A 43 1.19 2.57 -14.48
C VAL A 43 1.70 1.19 -14.93
N ASP A 44 3.01 1.06 -15.13
CA ASP A 44 3.59 -0.16 -15.72
C ASP A 44 4.05 -1.17 -14.67
N HIS A 45 4.55 -0.67 -13.54
CA HIS A 45 5.28 -1.49 -12.55
C HIS A 45 4.46 -1.92 -11.33
N ILE A 46 3.30 -1.29 -11.09
CA ILE A 46 2.40 -1.65 -10.00
C ILE A 46 1.27 -2.53 -10.56
N ARG A 47 1.15 -3.75 -10.05
CA ARG A 47 0.15 -4.74 -10.49
C ARG A 47 -1.09 -4.72 -9.63
N GLU A 48 -0.93 -4.47 -8.33
CA GLU A 48 -2.02 -4.42 -7.37
C GLU A 48 -1.65 -3.55 -6.17
N MET A 49 -2.64 -2.87 -5.59
CA MET A 49 -2.57 -2.33 -4.24
C MET A 49 -3.74 -2.89 -3.43
N ARG A 50 -3.47 -3.53 -2.30
CA ARG A 50 -4.51 -4.11 -1.43
C ARG A 50 -4.26 -3.76 0.03
N MET A 51 -5.28 -3.27 0.72
CA MET A 51 -5.29 -3.19 2.17
C MET A 51 -5.49 -4.61 2.71
N VAL A 52 -4.46 -5.15 3.37
CA VAL A 52 -4.45 -6.52 3.89
C VAL A 52 -4.76 -6.59 5.38
N ASP A 53 -4.69 -5.46 6.08
CA ASP A 53 -4.99 -5.35 7.51
C ASP A 53 -5.44 -3.91 7.84
N ASN A 54 -6.43 -3.77 8.73
CA ASN A 54 -6.90 -2.49 9.24
C ASN A 54 -7.49 -2.65 10.65
N TRP A 55 -6.60 -2.84 11.61
CA TRP A 55 -6.95 -3.13 13.00
C TRP A 55 -6.41 -2.07 13.95
N GLU A 56 -7.23 -1.62 14.91
CA GLU A 56 -6.81 -0.73 16.03
C GLU A 56 -5.99 0.51 15.62
N GLY A 57 -6.38 1.17 14.52
CA GLY A 57 -5.69 2.37 14.03
C GLY A 57 -4.40 2.08 13.26
N MET A 58 -4.12 0.83 12.94
CA MET A 58 -3.03 0.42 12.07
C MET A 58 -3.58 -0.11 10.76
N SER A 59 -3.13 0.44 9.64
CA SER A 59 -3.39 -0.15 8.32
C SER A 59 -2.12 -0.74 7.72
N VAL A 60 -2.28 -1.85 7.00
CA VAL A 60 -1.23 -2.47 6.21
C VAL A 60 -1.70 -2.57 4.76
N TRP A 61 -0.93 -1.97 3.87
CA TRP A 61 -1.12 -2.09 2.43
C TRP A 61 -0.02 -2.97 1.84
N ALA A 62 -0.41 -3.90 0.98
CA ALA A 62 0.48 -4.63 0.10
C ALA A 62 0.41 -4.03 -1.30
N ILE A 63 1.57 -3.69 -1.84
CA ILE A 63 1.73 -3.19 -3.21
C ILE A 63 2.49 -4.27 -3.99
N GLY A 64 1.82 -4.88 -4.95
CA GLY A 64 2.38 -5.87 -5.83
C GLY A 64 3.12 -5.21 -7.00
N LEU A 65 4.38 -5.60 -7.18
CA LEU A 65 5.31 -5.05 -8.16
C LEU A 65 5.72 -6.13 -9.16
N ASP A 66 6.04 -5.75 -10.40
CA ASP A 66 6.55 -6.71 -11.39
C ASP A 66 8.00 -7.13 -11.19
N ASP A 67 8.78 -6.38 -10.42
CA ASP A 67 10.13 -6.75 -10.01
C ASP A 67 10.45 -6.17 -8.62
N ASP A 68 11.60 -6.57 -8.07
CA ASP A 68 12.14 -6.01 -6.83
C ASP A 68 12.86 -4.69 -7.11
N TYR A 69 12.29 -3.58 -6.60
CA TYR A 69 12.80 -2.23 -6.79
C TYR A 69 13.30 -1.63 -5.47
N PRO A 70 14.48 -0.98 -5.46
CA PRO A 70 14.81 -0.04 -4.40
C PRO A 70 13.77 1.07 -4.34
N PHE A 71 13.54 1.65 -3.15
CA PHE A 71 12.58 2.74 -2.99
C PHE A 71 13.09 3.81 -2.04
N THR A 72 12.57 5.02 -2.21
CA THR A 72 12.73 6.13 -1.26
C THR A 72 11.39 6.49 -0.67
N VAL A 73 11.40 7.04 0.55
CA VAL A 73 10.20 7.42 1.27
C VAL A 73 10.31 8.86 1.73
N GLU A 74 9.28 9.64 1.42
CA GLU A 74 9.15 11.02 1.86
C GLU A 74 7.83 11.23 2.59
N VAL A 75 7.89 12.02 3.67
CA VAL A 75 6.70 12.42 4.43
C VAL A 75 6.54 13.92 4.26
N TYR A 76 5.35 14.31 3.83
CA TYR A 76 4.97 15.70 3.65
C TYR A 76 3.90 16.10 4.65
N ASP A 77 3.98 17.35 5.12
CA ASP A 77 2.97 17.97 5.96
C ASP A 77 2.16 19.01 5.16
N GLY A 78 0.90 19.23 5.55
CA GLY A 78 0.02 20.28 5.02
C GLY A 78 -0.43 20.12 3.55
N PRO A 79 -1.21 19.09 3.15
CA PRO A 79 -1.77 18.02 3.98
C PRO A 79 -0.79 16.84 4.16
N PRO A 80 -0.96 16.04 5.25
CA PRO A 80 -0.15 14.85 5.49
C PRO A 80 -0.18 13.87 4.30
N ARG A 81 1.00 13.50 3.79
CA ARG A 81 1.16 12.53 2.69
C ARG A 81 2.40 11.68 2.94
N LEU A 82 2.29 10.39 2.62
CA LEU A 82 3.42 9.49 2.43
C LEU A 82 3.64 9.32 0.93
N VAL A 83 4.83 9.62 0.44
CA VAL A 83 5.23 9.39 -0.95
C VAL A 83 6.30 8.31 -0.96
N ILE A 84 6.12 7.31 -1.82
CA ILE A 84 7.06 6.22 -2.01
C ILE A 84 7.43 6.19 -3.48
N ASP A 85 8.70 6.45 -3.79
CA ASP A 85 9.21 6.43 -5.16
C ASP A 85 9.98 5.14 -5.40
N LEU A 86 9.50 4.35 -6.37
CA LEU A 86 10.15 3.13 -6.82
C LEU A 86 11.26 3.48 -7.82
N GLN A 87 12.47 3.04 -7.54
CA GLN A 87 13.66 3.31 -8.35
C GLN A 87 13.75 2.30 -9.49
N VAL A 88 12.85 2.45 -10.47
CA VAL A 88 12.83 1.64 -11.69
C VAL A 88 14.08 1.94 -12.53
N ARG A 89 14.79 0.88 -12.94
CA ARG A 89 15.86 1.05 -13.94
C ARG A 89 15.19 1.24 -15.29
N GLU A 90 15.29 2.45 -15.85
CA GLU A 90 14.96 2.63 -17.25
C GLU A 90 15.98 1.84 -18.09
N GLU A 91 15.50 0.85 -18.85
CA GLU A 91 16.33 0.27 -19.91
C GLU A 91 16.54 1.35 -20.98
N PRO A 92 17.79 1.57 -21.43
CA PRO A 92 18.11 2.59 -22.44
C PRO A 92 17.54 2.29 -23.83
#